data_AF-A0A0B8PHN4-F1
#
_entry.id   AF-A0A0B8PHN4-F1
#
_cell.length_a   1.000
_cell.length_b   1.000
_cell.length_c   1.000
_cell.angle_alpha   90.00
_cell.angle_beta   90.00
_cell.angle_gamma   90.00
#
_symmetry.space_group_name_H-M   'P 1'
#
loop_
_entity.id
_entity.type
_entity.pdbx_description
1 polymer ?
#
loop_
_entity_poly.entity_id
_entity_poly.type
_entity_poly.pdbx_seq_one_letter_code
_entity_poly.pdbx_strand_id
1 'polypeptide(L)' 'MSDKKIANVVMQTHWDNEWYFTDREAQVQLTYNVREILSMLERGEMKYFLFDGQTAAIQDYLDVCQMTVSASLT' A
#
# COMPACT_ATOMS: atom_id res chain seq x y z
N MET A 1 -5.64 -12.98 39.46
CA MET A 1 -5.46 -13.28 38.02
C MET A 1 -5.23 -11.94 37.33
N SER A 2 -4.12 -11.75 36.61
CA SER A 2 -3.89 -10.50 35.87
C SER A 2 -4.84 -10.43 34.66
N ASP A 3 -5.39 -9.24 34.40
CA ASP A 3 -6.28 -9.01 33.26
C ASP A 3 -5.61 -9.34 31.92
N LYS A 4 -6.37 -9.96 31.02
CA LYS A 4 -5.91 -10.26 29.66
C LYS A 4 -5.65 -8.95 28.90
N LYS A 5 -4.41 -8.73 28.47
CA LYS A 5 -4.04 -7.60 27.62
C LYS A 5 -4.34 -7.94 26.16
N ILE A 6 -4.89 -6.97 25.43
CA ILE A 6 -5.15 -7.06 24.00
C ILE A 6 -4.05 -6.27 23.28
N ALA A 7 -3.40 -6.91 22.30
CA ALA A 7 -2.48 -6.24 21.39
C ALA A 7 -3.18 -6.01 20.05
N ASN A 8 -3.31 -4.74 19.66
CA ASN A 8 -3.82 -4.37 18.33
C ASN A 8 -2.62 -4.19 17.40
N VAL A 9 -2.64 -4.85 16.25
CA VAL A 9 -1.57 -4.77 15.25
C VAL A 9 -2.12 -4.13 14.00
N VAL A 10 -1.41 -3.13 13.48
CA VAL A 10 -1.77 -2.41 12.25
C VAL A 10 -0.61 -2.57 11.26
N MET A 11 -0.92 -3.15 10.11
CA MET A 11 0.03 -3.26 9.00
C MET A 11 0.14 -1.90 8.31
N GLN A 12 1.35 -1.40 8.17
CA GLN A 12 1.65 -0.16 7.48
C GLN A 12 3.06 -0.17 6.90
N THR A 13 3.31 0.73 5.96
CA THR A 13 4.65 1.09 5.50
C THR A 13 4.75 2.60 5.55
N HIS A 14 5.79 3.10 6.21
CA HIS A 14 6.13 4.51 6.16
C HIS A 14 6.74 4.82 4.79
N TRP A 15 6.27 5.88 4.13
CA TRP A 15 6.65 6.18 2.76
C TRP A 15 7.08 7.64 2.60
N ASP A 16 8.38 7.88 2.56
CA ASP A 16 8.93 9.18 2.18
C ASP A 16 8.89 9.34 0.66
N ASN A 17 8.15 10.34 0.14
CA ASN A 17 8.06 10.57 -1.31
C ASN A 17 9.41 10.98 -1.93
N GLU A 18 10.22 11.71 -1.17
CA GLU A 18 11.55 12.17 -1.60
C GLU A 18 12.53 11.99 -0.44
N TRP A 19 13.61 11.23 -0.66
CA TRP A 19 14.67 11.11 0.33
C TRP A 19 16.04 10.80 -0.30
N TYR A 20 16.47 9.53 -0.31
CA TYR A 20 17.80 9.12 -0.80
C TYR A 20 17.80 8.55 -2.23
N PHE A 21 16.64 8.12 -2.71
CA PHE A 21 16.46 7.65 -4.09
C PHE A 21 16.14 8.81 -5.03
N THR A 22 16.48 8.66 -6.30
CA THR A 22 15.90 9.49 -7.35
C THR A 22 14.41 9.19 -7.51
N ASP A 23 13.63 10.14 -8.02
CA ASP A 23 12.18 10.00 -8.19
C ASP A 23 11.80 8.70 -8.94
N ARG A 24 12.57 8.33 -9.97
CA ARG A 24 12.31 7.10 -10.75
C ARG A 24 12.61 5.83 -9.97
N GLU A 25 13.64 5.83 -9.13
CA GLU A 25 13.93 4.69 -8.25
C GLU A 25 12.85 4.55 -7.18
N ALA A 26 12.40 5.65 -6.59
CA ALA A 26 11.30 5.68 -5.63
C ALA A 26 9.99 5.18 -6.26
N GLN A 27 9.66 5.60 -7.48
CA GLN A 27 8.49 5.13 -8.23
C GLN A 27 8.48 3.61 -8.47
N VAL A 28 9.65 3.03 -8.79
CA VAL A 28 9.77 1.58 -8.95
C VAL A 28 9.45 0.87 -7.63
N GLN A 29 10.05 1.32 -6.53
CA GLN A 29 9.81 0.74 -5.20
C GLN A 29 8.33 0.87 -4.78
N LEU A 30 7.73 2.05 -5.00
CA LEU A 30 6.32 2.32 -4.71
C LEU A 30 5.43 1.35 -5.48
N THR A 31 5.69 1.20 -6.78
CA THR A 31 4.91 0.34 -7.67
C THR A 31 4.94 -1.11 -7.22
N TYR A 32 6.12 -1.65 -6.89
CA TYR A 32 6.22 -3.02 -6.40
C TYR A 32 5.51 -3.20 -5.06
N ASN A 33 5.69 -2.26 -4.14
CA ASN A 33 5.09 -2.33 -2.81
C ASN A 33 3.56 -2.30 -2.86
N VAL A 34 2.98 -1.34 -3.60
CA VAL A 34 1.53 -1.20 -3.74
C VAL A 34 0.93 -2.41 -4.44
N ARG A 35 1.58 -2.96 -5.47
CA ARG A 35 1.09 -4.17 -6.16
C ARG A 35 1.03 -5.39 -5.25
N GLU A 36 2.03 -5.60 -4.39
CA GLU A 36 1.98 -6.71 -3.43
C GLU A 36 0.91 -6.47 -2.37
N ILE A 37 0.77 -5.25 -1.85
CA ILE A 37 -0.29 -4.91 -0.89
C ILE A 37 -1.67 -5.20 -1.49
N LEU A 38 -1.94 -4.74 -2.72
CA LEU A 38 -3.22 -4.99 -3.40
C LEU A 38 -3.46 -6.49 -3.60
N SER A 39 -2.45 -7.24 -4.03
CA SER A 39 -2.52 -8.69 -4.20
C SER A 39 -2.84 -9.40 -2.89
N MET A 40 -2.19 -9.04 -1.78
CA MET A 40 -2.46 -9.61 -0.45
C MET A 40 -3.88 -9.28 0.05
N LEU A 41 -4.38 -8.07 -0.24
CA LEU A 41 -5.75 -7.67 0.08
C LEU A 41 -6.77 -8.47 -0.73
N GLU A 42 -6.54 -8.63 -2.05
CA GLU A 42 -7.40 -9.43 -2.94
C GLU A 42 -7.43 -10.92 -2.57
N ARG A 43 -6.28 -11.48 -2.16
CA ARG A 43 -6.16 -12.86 -1.64
C ARG A 43 -6.77 -13.03 -0.25
N GLY A 44 -7.11 -11.95 0.45
CA GLY A 44 -7.66 -11.98 1.80
C GLY A 44 -6.64 -12.32 2.89
N GLU A 45 -5.34 -12.25 2.59
CA GLU A 45 -4.25 -12.44 3.56
C GLU A 45 -4.20 -11.29 4.58
N MET A 46 -4.69 -10.12 4.17
CA MET A 46 -4.78 -8.93 5.00
C MET A 46 -6.16 -8.31 4.85
N LYS A 47 -6.74 -7.88 5.98
CA LYS A 47 -8.05 -7.21 5.98
C LYS A 47 -7.96 -5.71 5.72
N TYR A 48 -6.94 -5.08 6.28
CA TYR A 48 -6.72 -3.64 6.22
C TYR A 48 -5.22 -3.34 6.17
N PHE A 49 -4.83 -2.35 5.38
CA PHE A 49 -3.49 -1.78 5.35
C PHE A 49 -3.59 -0.27 5.57
N LEU A 50 -2.78 0.28 6.48
CA LEU A 50 -2.67 1.72 6.68
C LEU A 50 -1.59 2.26 5.75
N PHE A 51 -2.01 3.06 4.77
CA PHE A 51 -1.12 3.63 3.76
C PHE A 51 -0.56 5.00 4.21
N ASP A 52 0.24 4.96 5.28
CA ASP A 52 1.04 6.08 5.85
C ASP A 52 0.27 7.38 6.16
N GLY A 53 -1.06 7.34 6.16
CA GLY A 53 -1.91 8.52 6.42
C GLY A 53 -1.87 9.59 5.32
N GLN A 54 -1.31 9.29 4.15
CA GLN A 54 -1.21 10.23 3.02
C GLN A 54 -1.86 9.68 1.75
N THR A 55 -2.44 10.59 0.96
CA THR A 55 -3.03 10.27 -0.34
C THR A 55 -2.09 10.55 -1.51
N ALA A 56 -0.98 11.26 -1.29
CA ALA A 56 -0.03 11.64 -2.33
C ALA A 56 0.58 10.41 -3.02
N ALA A 57 1.11 9.46 -2.24
CA ALA A 57 1.68 8.23 -2.78
C ALA A 57 0.67 7.36 -3.56
N ILE A 58 -0.64 7.49 -3.30
CA ILE A 58 -1.68 6.83 -4.11
C ILE A 58 -1.76 7.48 -5.49
N GLN A 59 -1.72 8.82 -5.54
CA GLN A 59 -1.71 9.55 -6.81
C GLN A 59 -0.46 9.21 -7.61
N ASP A 60 0.72 9.21 -6.99
CA ASP A 60 1.99 8.87 -7.65
C ASP A 60 1.96 7.46 -8.25
N TYR A 61 1.37 6.51 -7.53
CA TYR A 61 1.17 5.16 -8.06
C TYR A 61 0.24 5.14 -9.27
N LEU A 62 -0.89 5.86 -9.22
CA LEU A 62 -1.87 5.90 -10.33
C LEU A 62 -1.35 6.61 -11.58
N ASP A 63 -0.48 7.61 -11.41
CA ASP A 63 0.13 8.33 -12.52
C ASP A 63 1.07 7.44 -13.35
N VAL A 64 1.71 6.47 -12.70
CA VAL A 64 2.61 5.48 -13.34
C VAL A 64 1.84 4.23 -13.79
N CYS A 65 0.95 3.72 -12.94
CA CYS A 65 0.18 2.52 -13.17
C CYS A 65 -1.27 2.89 -13.52
N GLN A 66 -1.53 3.18 -14.79
CA GLN A 66 -2.91 3.32 -15.26
C GLN A 66 -3.67 2.03 -14.97
N MET A 67 -4.77 2.15 -14.23
CA MET A 67 -5.64 1.01 -13.96
C MET A 67 -6.22 0.49 -15.27
N THR A 68 -5.81 -0.71 -15.69
CA THR A 68 -6.66 -1.52 -16.57
C THR A 68 -7.84 -1.97 -15.74
N VAL A 69 -8.90 -1.16 -15.68
CA VAL A 69 -10.18 -1.63 -15.19
C VAL A 69 -10.67 -2.64 -16.21
N SER A 70 -10.37 -3.92 -15.98
CA SER A 70 -11.10 -5.01 -16.59
C SER A 70 -12.53 -4.85 -16.13
N ALA A 71 -13.34 -4.16 -16.94
CA ALA A 71 -14.78 -4.09 -16.77
C ALA A 71 -15.35 -5.49 -17.04
N SER A 72 -15.16 -6.41 -16.11
CA SER A 72 -15.97 -7.62 -16.01
C SER A 72 -17.21 -7.27 -15.20
N LEU A 73 -18.01 -6.33 -15.74
CA LEU A 73 -19.43 -6.25 -15.46
C LEU A 73 -20.12 -7.14 -16.49
N THR A 74 -20.14 -8.45 -16.23
CA THR A 74 -21.18 -9.36 -16.72
C THR A 74 -21.47 -10.37 -15.64
#